data_AF-A0A8S3QH64-F1
#
_entry.id   AF-A0A8S3QH64-F1
#
_cell.length_a   1.000
_cell.length_b   1.000
_cell.length_c   1.000
_cell.angle_alpha   90.00
_cell.angle_beta   90.00
_cell.angle_gamma   90.00
#
_symmetry.space_group_name_H-M   'P 1'
#
loop_
_entity.id
_entity.type
_entity.pdbx_description
1 polymer ?
#
loop_
_entity_poly.entity_id
_entity_poly.type
_entity_poly.pdbx_seq_one_letter_code
_entity_poly.pdbx_strand_id
1 'polypeptide(L)'
;MRRKAKTDCHVKERLTQGIKSCQQKLIELLCIMEIEISPHVAKPEVTSLTEITIADISVDFNVNFNNDIQNFDWQTTLAAFGEDIDGMAVFFTDKYIEIARNSIPTKTVTIRSSDKPWFNSEIRKEIRLRDRLHKKLRKLRTVQNTKKYKVQRNKVNNMIIHAKEQFYLNANGAKQKTESILVSR
;
A
#
# COMPACT_ATOMS: atom_id res chain seq x y z
N MET A 1 35.88 -14.60 10.40
CA MET A 1 36.28 -13.51 9.47
C MET A 1 35.28 -13.43 8.31
N ARG A 2 34.36 -12.45 8.33
CA ARG A 2 33.45 -12.17 7.19
C ARG A 2 34.22 -11.36 6.14
N ARG A 3 34.55 -11.95 4.99
CA ARG A 3 35.22 -11.24 3.89
C ARG A 3 34.29 -10.17 3.32
N LYS A 4 34.79 -8.93 3.24
CA LYS A 4 34.10 -7.76 2.70
C LYS A 4 33.85 -7.99 1.20
N ALA A 5 32.61 -8.22 0.80
CA ALA A 5 32.18 -8.26 -0.61
C ALA A 5 32.16 -6.86 -1.28
N LYS A 6 32.99 -5.91 -0.82
CA LYS A 6 32.90 -4.47 -1.12
C LYS A 6 34.03 -3.93 -2.03
N THR A 7 34.91 -4.77 -2.57
CA THR A 7 36.13 -4.33 -3.28
C THR A 7 36.33 -4.90 -4.68
N ASP A 8 35.27 -5.42 -5.31
CA ASP A 8 35.35 -5.86 -6.71
C ASP A 8 34.47 -4.93 -7.56
N CYS A 9 35.10 -4.20 -8.49
CA CYS A 9 34.41 -3.18 -9.30
C CYS A 9 33.29 -3.80 -10.12
N HIS A 10 33.48 -5.05 -10.56
CA HIS A 10 32.53 -5.78 -11.39
C HIS A 10 31.29 -6.19 -10.59
N VAL A 11 31.48 -6.54 -9.31
CA VAL A 11 30.37 -6.83 -8.39
C VAL A 11 29.57 -5.57 -8.08
N LYS A 12 30.25 -4.42 -7.89
CA LYS A 12 29.60 -3.12 -7.66
C LYS A 12 28.78 -2.69 -8.88
N GLU A 13 29.30 -2.89 -10.08
CA GLU A 13 28.64 -2.54 -11.33
C GLU A 13 27.39 -3.40 -11.56
N ARG A 14 27.50 -4.72 -11.38
CA ARG A 14 26.34 -5.63 -11.43
C ARG A 14 25.28 -5.29 -10.39
N LEU A 15 25.68 -4.92 -9.18
CA LEU A 15 24.75 -4.51 -8.12
C LEU A 15 24.03 -3.20 -8.49
N THR A 16 24.77 -2.22 -9.02
CA THR A 16 24.24 -0.91 -9.41
C THR A 16 23.27 -1.06 -10.58
N GLN A 17 23.59 -1.91 -11.56
CA GLN A 17 22.74 -2.18 -12.71
C GLN A 17 21.49 -2.98 -12.32
N GLY A 18 21.62 -3.91 -11.36
CA GLY A 18 20.48 -4.61 -10.76
C GLY A 18 19.54 -3.68 -9.99
N ILE A 19 20.10 -2.72 -9.24
CA ILE A 19 19.32 -1.68 -8.53
C ILE A 19 18.61 -0.76 -9.51
N LYS A 20 19.31 -0.26 -10.55
CA LYS A 20 18.70 0.57 -11.60
C LYS A 20 17.59 -0.17 -12.34
N SER A 21 17.78 -1.45 -12.66
CA SER A 21 16.75 -2.27 -13.32
C SER A 21 15.56 -2.53 -12.39
N CYS A 22 15.77 -2.74 -11.09
CA CYS A 22 14.68 -2.83 -10.11
C CYS A 22 13.94 -1.49 -9.98
N GLN A 23 14.66 -0.38 -9.90
CA GLN A 23 14.08 0.96 -9.82
C GLN A 23 13.26 1.28 -11.06
N GLN A 24 13.77 0.94 -12.25
CA GLN A 24 13.06 1.08 -13.52
C GLN A 24 11.80 0.21 -13.55
N LYS A 25 11.88 -1.06 -13.12
CA LYS A 25 10.72 -1.94 -13.01
C LYS A 25 9.70 -1.43 -12.01
N LEU A 26 10.11 -0.84 -10.89
CA LEU A 26 9.21 -0.26 -9.89
C LEU A 26 8.52 1.02 -10.41
N ILE A 27 9.20 1.81 -11.23
CA ILE A 27 8.64 2.98 -11.92
C ILE A 27 7.63 2.53 -12.99
N GLU A 28 7.98 1.51 -13.79
CA GLU A 28 7.13 0.97 -14.85
C GLU A 28 5.92 0.20 -14.32
N LEU A 29 6.03 -0.45 -13.16
CA LEU A 29 4.96 -1.28 -12.61
C LEU A 29 3.84 -0.50 -11.94
N LEU A 30 3.95 0.81 -11.71
CA LEU A 30 2.91 1.61 -11.05
C LEU A 30 2.29 0.80 -9.89
N CYS A 31 3.10 0.42 -8.90
CA CYS A 31 2.66 -0.43 -7.79
C CYS A 31 2.56 0.38 -6.50
N ILE A 32 1.59 0.03 -5.64
CA ILE A 32 1.59 0.47 -4.25
C ILE A 32 2.49 -0.48 -3.44
N MET A 33 3.41 0.09 -2.68
CA MET A 33 4.32 -0.66 -1.81
C MET A 33 3.82 -0.58 -0.37
N GLU A 34 3.42 -1.71 0.21
CA GLU A 34 3.15 -1.79 1.65
C GLU A 34 4.45 -2.07 2.40
N ILE A 35 4.78 -1.17 3.32
CA ILE A 35 6.00 -1.22 4.12
C ILE A 35 5.61 -1.39 5.59
N GLU A 36 6.11 -2.45 6.22
CA GLU A 36 6.01 -2.62 7.67
C GLU A 36 7.22 -1.97 8.34
N ILE A 37 6.95 -1.01 9.23
CA ILE A 37 7.97 -0.32 10.02
C ILE A 37 7.80 -0.76 11.48
N SER A 38 8.72 -1.61 11.94
CA SER A 38 8.78 -2.06 13.34
C SER A 38 9.91 -1.34 14.09
N PRO A 39 9.68 -0.83 15.31
CA PRO A 39 10.68 -0.06 16.06
C PRO A 39 11.91 -0.88 16.49
N HIS A 40 11.89 -2.21 16.33
CA HIS A 40 12.99 -3.09 16.70
C HIS A 40 13.84 -3.56 15.53
N VAL A 41 13.48 -3.19 14.30
CA VAL A 41 14.21 -3.58 13.07
C VAL A 41 14.80 -2.32 12.45
N ALA A 42 16.13 -2.32 12.25
CA ALA A 42 16.86 -1.17 11.73
C ALA A 42 16.55 -0.85 10.25
N LYS A 43 15.77 -1.68 9.56
CA LYS A 43 15.36 -1.48 8.17
C LYS A 43 13.89 -1.87 7.97
N PRO A 44 13.11 -1.06 7.25
CA PRO A 44 11.76 -1.40 6.85
C PRO A 44 11.75 -2.60 5.89
N GLU A 45 10.76 -3.47 6.01
CA GLU A 45 10.59 -4.64 5.17
C GLU A 45 9.38 -4.44 4.25
N VAL A 46 9.56 -4.75 2.95
CA VAL A 46 8.48 -4.65 1.95
C VAL A 46 7.62 -5.89 2.07
N THR A 47 6.37 -5.71 2.50
CA THR A 47 5.47 -6.82 2.81
C THR A 47 4.68 -7.28 1.59
N SER A 48 4.35 -6.36 0.67
CA SER A 48 3.65 -6.67 -0.57
C SER A 48 3.90 -5.62 -1.65
N LEU A 49 3.78 -6.05 -2.91
CA LEU A 49 3.71 -5.19 -4.09
C LEU A 49 2.38 -5.49 -4.78
N THR A 50 1.50 -4.50 -4.86
CA THR A 50 0.22 -4.63 -5.57
C THR A 50 0.24 -3.78 -6.83
N GLU A 51 -0.10 -4.40 -7.97
CA GLU A 51 -0.35 -3.69 -9.22
C GLU A 51 -1.50 -2.72 -9.02
N ILE A 52 -1.33 -1.48 -9.47
CA ILE A 52 -2.41 -0.50 -9.42
C ILE A 52 -3.43 -0.84 -10.51
N THR A 53 -4.64 -1.22 -10.10
CA THR A 53 -5.78 -1.35 -11.00
C THR A 53 -6.27 0.03 -11.46
N ILE A 54 -6.70 0.17 -12.71
CA ILE A 54 -7.25 1.42 -13.28
C ILE A 54 -8.44 1.97 -12.46
N ALA A 55 -9.11 1.14 -11.65
CA ALA A 55 -10.17 1.56 -10.74
C ALA A 55 -9.68 2.28 -9.47
N ASP A 56 -8.40 2.11 -9.08
CA ASP A 56 -7.79 2.74 -7.90
C ASP A 56 -7.12 4.08 -8.23
N ILE A 57 -6.75 4.28 -9.50
CA ILE A 57 -6.39 5.59 -10.05
C ILE A 57 -7.71 6.27 -10.41
N SER A 58 -8.20 7.17 -9.56
CA SER A 58 -9.16 8.17 -10.01
C SER A 58 -8.58 8.78 -11.30
N VAL A 59 -9.27 8.62 -12.43
CA VAL A 59 -8.79 9.12 -13.73
C VAL A 59 -8.54 10.64 -13.67
N ASP A 60 -9.21 11.33 -12.75
CA ASP A 60 -9.05 12.76 -12.46
C ASP A 60 -7.73 13.10 -11.73
N PHE A 61 -7.13 12.15 -11.00
CA PHE A 61 -5.87 12.34 -10.27
C PHE A 61 -4.69 12.60 -11.21
N ASN A 62 -4.53 11.75 -12.23
CA ASN A 62 -3.39 11.81 -13.15
C ASN A 62 -3.44 13.10 -14.01
N VAL A 63 -4.66 13.57 -14.32
CA VAL A 63 -4.88 14.79 -15.09
C VAL A 63 -4.48 16.03 -14.28
N ASN A 64 -4.93 16.16 -13.02
CA ASN A 64 -4.63 17.35 -12.22
C ASN A 64 -3.14 17.44 -11.84
N PHE A 65 -2.53 16.32 -11.44
CA PHE A 65 -1.11 16.30 -11.08
C PHE A 65 -0.19 16.69 -12.24
N ASN A 66 -0.41 16.11 -13.42
CA ASN A 66 0.40 16.43 -14.59
C ASN A 66 0.17 17.87 -15.07
N ASN A 67 -1.07 18.36 -15.03
CA ASN A 67 -1.37 19.74 -15.39
C ASN A 67 -0.67 20.73 -14.45
N ASP A 68 -0.71 20.49 -13.14
CA ASP A 68 -0.08 21.37 -12.15
C ASP A 68 1.45 21.36 -12.27
N ILE A 69 2.05 20.21 -12.59
CA ILE A 69 3.49 20.11 -12.87
C ILE A 69 3.86 20.85 -14.16
N GLN A 70 3.09 20.67 -15.24
CA GLN A 70 3.41 21.25 -16.54
C GLN A 70 3.19 22.77 -16.58
N ASN A 71 2.20 23.27 -15.84
CA ASN A 71 1.88 24.70 -15.77
C ASN A 71 2.82 25.48 -14.83
N PHE A 72 3.60 24.79 -13.99
CA PHE A 72 4.56 25.46 -13.12
C PHE A 72 5.79 25.92 -13.92
N ASP A 73 6.17 27.19 -13.78
CA ASP A 73 7.33 27.75 -14.46
C ASP A 73 8.65 27.31 -13.80
N TRP A 74 9.06 26.08 -14.05
CA TRP A 74 10.31 25.52 -13.52
C TRP A 74 11.53 26.31 -13.96
N GLN A 75 11.54 26.82 -15.19
CA GLN A 75 12.73 27.39 -15.78
C GLN A 75 13.09 28.73 -15.16
N THR A 76 12.12 29.65 -15.02
CA THR A 76 12.39 30.95 -14.39
C THR A 76 12.66 30.79 -12.89
N THR A 77 11.90 29.91 -12.23
CA THR A 77 11.99 29.74 -10.78
C THR A 77 13.31 29.09 -10.35
N LEU A 78 13.80 28.11 -11.10
CA LEU A 78 15.09 27.47 -10.85
C LEU A 78 16.26 28.36 -11.27
N ALA A 79 16.13 29.13 -12.35
CA ALA A 79 17.16 30.10 -12.77
C ALA A 79 17.41 31.19 -11.72
N ALA A 80 16.41 31.52 -10.88
CA ALA A 80 16.55 32.51 -9.81
C ALA A 80 17.55 32.10 -8.70
N PHE A 81 17.91 30.82 -8.60
CA PHE A 81 18.89 30.31 -7.62
C PHE A 81 20.35 30.41 -8.10
N GLY A 82 20.58 30.75 -9.38
CA GLY A 82 21.94 30.94 -9.91
C GLY A 82 22.80 29.66 -9.82
N GLU A 83 23.88 29.71 -9.04
CA GLU A 83 24.83 28.60 -8.85
C GLU A 83 24.51 27.72 -7.62
N ASP A 84 23.47 28.05 -6.84
CA ASP A 84 23.06 27.28 -5.66
C ASP A 84 22.29 26.01 -6.04
N ILE A 85 23.03 24.99 -6.49
CA ILE A 85 22.48 23.69 -6.92
C ILE A 85 21.75 22.98 -5.77
N ASP A 86 22.26 23.11 -4.54
CA ASP A 86 21.65 22.46 -3.38
C ASP A 86 20.30 23.11 -3.04
N GLY A 87 20.24 24.45 -3.05
CA GLY A 87 18.98 25.20 -2.90
C GLY A 87 17.96 24.86 -3.99
N MET A 88 18.41 24.72 -5.24
CA MET A 88 17.56 24.29 -6.36
C MET A 88 16.97 22.88 -6.14
N ALA A 89 17.79 21.94 -5.68
CA ALA A 89 17.38 20.55 -5.46
C ALA A 89 16.35 20.45 -4.31
N VAL A 90 16.57 21.18 -3.22
CA VAL A 90 15.62 21.25 -2.10
C VAL A 90 14.31 21.88 -2.56
N PHE A 91 14.37 23.04 -3.23
CA PHE A 91 13.17 23.73 -3.72
C PHE A 91 12.37 22.86 -4.70
N PHE A 92 13.04 22.22 -5.66
CA PHE A 92 12.39 21.30 -6.59
C PHE A 92 11.67 20.17 -5.85
N THR A 93 12.36 19.53 -4.91
CA THR A 93 11.82 18.41 -4.14
C THR A 93 10.60 18.82 -3.34
N ASP A 94 10.69 19.95 -2.63
CA ASP A 94 9.59 20.47 -1.82
C ASP A 94 8.39 20.85 -2.68
N LYS A 95 8.62 21.52 -3.82
CA LYS A 95 7.55 21.94 -4.72
C LYS A 95 6.87 20.77 -5.41
N TYR A 96 7.65 19.77 -5.83
CA TYR A 96 7.13 18.54 -6.40
C TYR A 96 6.26 17.77 -5.39
N ILE A 97 6.74 17.65 -4.14
CA ILE A 97 5.97 17.00 -3.07
C ILE A 97 4.70 17.78 -2.74
N GLU A 98 4.74 19.12 -2.78
CA GLU A 98 3.57 19.98 -2.58
C GLU A 98 2.50 19.71 -3.65
N ILE A 99 2.88 19.73 -4.94
CA ILE A 99 1.96 19.44 -6.05
C ILE A 99 1.40 18.01 -5.88
N ALA A 100 2.26 17.05 -5.56
CA ALA A 100 1.84 15.66 -5.32
C ALA A 100 0.83 15.55 -4.17
N ARG A 101 1.03 16.24 -3.04
CA ARG A 101 0.08 16.22 -1.91
C ARG A 101 -1.26 16.85 -2.24
N ASN A 102 -1.27 17.88 -3.09
CA ASN A 102 -2.50 18.57 -3.49
C ASN A 102 -3.33 17.74 -4.47
N SER A 103 -2.65 17.02 -5.38
CA SER A 103 -3.34 16.20 -6.38
C SER A 103 -3.66 14.79 -5.86
N ILE A 104 -2.80 14.18 -5.03
CA ILE A 104 -2.98 12.81 -4.49
C ILE A 104 -3.90 12.83 -3.27
N PRO A 105 -5.08 12.18 -3.32
CA PRO A 105 -5.94 12.03 -2.15
C PRO A 105 -5.22 11.23 -1.06
N THR A 106 -4.84 11.90 0.02
CA THR A 106 -4.22 11.24 1.17
C THR A 106 -5.30 10.78 2.15
N LYS A 107 -5.30 9.49 2.51
CA LYS A 107 -6.18 8.96 3.56
C LYS A 107 -5.36 8.60 4.79
N THR A 108 -5.74 9.13 5.94
CA THR A 108 -5.18 8.66 7.22
C THR A 108 -5.88 7.36 7.60
N VAL A 109 -5.11 6.27 7.72
CA VAL A 109 -5.63 4.97 8.16
C VAL A 109 -5.16 4.66 9.57
N THR A 110 -6.10 4.27 10.43
CA THR A 110 -5.75 3.77 11.76
C THR A 110 -5.41 2.28 11.67
N ILE A 111 -4.12 1.96 11.75
CA ILE A 111 -3.61 0.59 11.84
C ILE A 111 -3.88 0.09 13.27
N ARG A 112 -4.45 -1.12 13.39
CA ARG A 112 -4.71 -1.79 14.68
C ARG A 112 -3.89 -3.05 14.74
N SER A 113 -2.80 -3.03 15.50
CA SER A 113 -1.86 -4.16 15.64
C SER A 113 -2.50 -5.42 16.23
N SER A 114 -3.59 -5.28 16.98
CA SER A 114 -4.34 -6.42 17.55
C SER A 114 -5.22 -7.15 16.54
N ASP A 115 -5.50 -6.54 15.39
CA ASP A 115 -6.40 -7.14 14.42
C ASP A 115 -5.70 -8.24 13.64
N LYS A 116 -6.48 -9.26 13.28
CA LYS A 116 -5.97 -10.38 12.49
C LYS A 116 -5.70 -9.92 11.06
N PRO A 117 -4.71 -10.50 10.36
CA PRO A 117 -4.31 -10.02 9.03
C PRO A 117 -5.40 -10.16 7.97
N TRP A 118 -6.34 -11.09 8.14
CA TRP A 118 -7.53 -11.25 7.28
C TRP A 118 -8.70 -10.31 7.66
N PHE A 119 -8.56 -9.49 8.71
CA PHE A 119 -9.65 -8.70 9.27
C PHE A 119 -9.64 -7.27 8.73
N ASN A 120 -10.67 -6.92 7.95
CA ASN A 120 -10.77 -5.60 7.33
C ASN A 120 -11.86 -4.69 7.97
N SER A 121 -11.89 -3.43 7.54
CA SER A 121 -12.82 -2.41 8.04
C SER A 121 -14.29 -2.73 7.74
N GLU A 122 -14.56 -3.41 6.63
CA GLU A 122 -15.92 -3.82 6.23
C GLU A 122 -16.48 -4.90 7.14
N ILE A 123 -15.71 -5.97 7.42
CA ILE A 123 -16.09 -7.02 8.38
C ILE A 123 -16.36 -6.37 9.74
N ARG A 124 -15.54 -5.41 10.17
CA ARG A 124 -15.75 -4.66 11.42
C ARG A 124 -17.08 -3.90 11.41
N LYS A 125 -17.42 -3.22 10.30
CA LYS A 125 -18.69 -2.50 10.13
C LYS A 125 -19.88 -3.45 10.25
N GLU A 126 -19.82 -4.60 9.58
CA GLU A 126 -20.89 -5.60 9.56
C GLU A 126 -21.05 -6.32 10.91
N ILE A 127 -19.95 -6.56 11.64
CA ILE A 127 -19.97 -7.05 13.04
C ILE A 127 -20.69 -6.04 13.95
N ARG A 128 -20.35 -4.74 13.85
CA ARG A 128 -21.02 -3.70 14.64
C ARG A 128 -22.52 -3.66 14.36
N LEU A 129 -22.93 -3.81 13.09
CA LEU A 129 -24.34 -3.89 12.71
C LEU A 129 -25.02 -5.12 13.32
N ARG A 130 -24.39 -6.30 13.22
CA ARG A 130 -24.87 -7.54 13.87
C ARG A 130 -25.09 -7.34 15.37
N ASP A 131 -24.13 -6.74 16.05
CA ASP A 131 -24.19 -6.54 17.50
C ASP A 131 -25.29 -5.53 17.90
N ARG A 132 -25.50 -4.48 17.09
CA ARG A 132 -26.64 -3.56 17.25
C ARG A 132 -27.98 -4.29 17.09
N LEU A 133 -28.11 -5.13 16.06
CA LEU A 133 -29.32 -5.95 15.85
C LEU A 133 -29.53 -6.95 16.98
N HIS A 134 -28.47 -7.57 17.50
CA HIS A 134 -28.55 -8.48 18.63
C HIS A 134 -29.03 -7.74 19.90
N LYS A 135 -28.48 -6.55 20.19
CA LYS A 135 -28.97 -5.71 21.28
C LYS A 135 -30.45 -5.36 21.12
N LYS A 136 -30.89 -5.02 19.91
CA LYS A 136 -32.30 -4.75 19.60
C LYS A 136 -33.19 -5.98 19.80
N LEU A 137 -32.75 -7.16 19.36
CA LEU A 137 -33.45 -8.43 19.58
C LEU A 137 -33.58 -8.77 21.07
N ARG A 138 -32.53 -8.55 21.87
CA ARG A 138 -32.59 -8.80 23.32
C ARG A 138 -33.59 -7.89 24.02
N LYS A 139 -33.72 -6.64 23.58
CA LYS A 139 -34.71 -5.69 24.12
C LYS A 139 -36.13 -6.02 23.66
N LEU A 140 -36.32 -6.37 22.38
CA LEU A 140 -37.63 -6.63 21.79
C LEU A 140 -37.58 -7.85 20.88
N ARG A 141 -38.12 -8.97 21.38
CA ARG A 141 -38.09 -10.30 20.73
C ARG A 141 -39.21 -10.48 19.70
N THR A 142 -39.25 -9.62 18.68
CA THR A 142 -40.16 -9.80 17.55
C THR A 142 -39.59 -10.78 16.52
N VAL A 143 -40.47 -11.42 15.75
CA VAL A 143 -40.08 -12.27 14.61
C VAL A 143 -39.23 -11.50 13.61
N GLN A 144 -39.57 -10.24 13.34
CA GLN A 144 -38.81 -9.39 12.42
C GLN A 144 -37.39 -9.09 12.93
N ASN A 145 -37.21 -8.78 14.22
CA ASN A 145 -35.88 -8.55 14.80
C ASN A 145 -35.05 -9.83 14.78
N THR A 146 -35.68 -10.99 15.04
CA THR A 146 -35.03 -12.30 14.96
C THR A 146 -34.55 -12.58 13.54
N LYS A 147 -35.40 -12.35 12.53
CA LYS A 147 -35.05 -12.52 11.11
C LYS A 147 -33.89 -11.61 10.71
N LYS A 148 -33.97 -10.31 11.02
CA LYS A 148 -32.90 -9.33 10.72
C LYS A 148 -31.56 -9.74 11.34
N TYR A 149 -31.56 -10.15 12.61
CA TYR A 149 -30.34 -10.62 13.28
C TYR A 149 -29.78 -11.89 12.63
N LYS A 150 -30.61 -12.91 12.34
CA LYS A 150 -30.15 -14.15 11.71
C LYS A 150 -29.51 -13.92 10.35
N VAL A 151 -30.14 -13.10 9.51
CA VAL A 151 -29.60 -12.71 8.19
C VAL A 151 -28.24 -12.04 8.33
N GLN A 152 -28.15 -11.02 9.20
CA GLN A 152 -26.90 -10.29 9.40
C GLN A 152 -25.80 -11.17 10.01
N ARG A 153 -26.13 -12.06 10.95
CA ARG A 153 -25.19 -13.02 11.54
C ARG A 153 -24.60 -13.92 10.46
N ASN A 154 -25.46 -14.48 9.60
CA ASN A 154 -25.01 -15.37 8.52
C ASN A 154 -24.14 -14.62 7.51
N LYS A 155 -24.51 -13.38 7.15
CA LYS A 155 -23.67 -12.50 6.31
C LYS A 155 -22.27 -12.31 6.90
N VAL A 156 -22.18 -11.93 8.17
CA VAL A 156 -20.89 -11.74 8.87
C VAL A 156 -20.08 -13.03 8.90
N ASN A 157 -20.70 -14.18 9.19
CA ASN A 157 -20.01 -15.47 9.21
C ASN A 157 -19.41 -15.79 7.83
N ASN A 158 -20.19 -15.63 6.76
CA ASN A 158 -19.72 -15.88 5.40
C ASN A 158 -18.57 -14.93 5.03
N MET A 159 -18.66 -13.65 5.40
CA MET A 159 -17.57 -12.69 5.16
C MET A 159 -16.28 -13.10 5.89
N ILE A 160 -16.37 -13.56 7.14
CA ILE A 160 -15.20 -14.01 7.90
C ILE A 160 -14.59 -15.28 7.29
N ILE A 161 -15.43 -16.22 6.86
CA ILE A 161 -14.98 -17.46 6.20
C ILE A 161 -14.23 -17.09 4.92
N HIS A 162 -14.86 -16.32 4.04
CA HIS A 162 -14.27 -15.89 2.77
C HIS A 162 -12.97 -15.12 2.99
N ALA A 163 -12.93 -14.18 3.94
CA ALA A 163 -11.72 -13.40 4.20
C ALA A 163 -10.55 -14.25 4.68
N LYS A 164 -10.82 -15.28 5.51
CA LYS A 164 -9.79 -16.25 5.91
C LYS A 164 -9.33 -17.08 4.72
N GLU A 165 -10.25 -17.61 3.94
CA GLU A 165 -9.93 -18.44 2.77
C GLU A 165 -9.05 -17.66 1.79
N GLN A 166 -9.47 -16.45 1.40
CA GLN A 166 -8.68 -15.59 0.51
C GLN A 166 -7.29 -15.30 1.07
N PHE A 167 -7.18 -14.99 2.36
CA PHE A 167 -5.89 -14.75 2.98
C PHE A 167 -4.96 -15.96 2.91
N TYR A 168 -5.45 -17.16 3.25
CA TYR A 168 -4.63 -18.38 3.22
C TYR A 168 -4.33 -18.86 1.80
N LEU A 169 -5.26 -18.69 0.84
CA LEU A 169 -5.01 -18.98 -0.57
C LEU A 169 -3.89 -18.09 -1.11
N ASN A 170 -3.94 -16.79 -0.82
CA ASN A 170 -2.91 -15.84 -1.25
C ASN A 170 -1.56 -16.13 -0.58
N ALA A 171 -1.55 -16.44 0.72
CA ALA A 171 -0.34 -16.80 1.43
C ALA A 171 0.30 -18.11 0.91
N ASN A 172 -0.51 -19.09 0.53
CA ASN A 172 -0.03 -20.37 0.00
C ASN A 172 0.39 -20.26 -1.47
N GLY A 173 -0.32 -19.49 -2.29
CA GLY A 173 0.07 -19.18 -3.66
C GLY A 173 1.39 -18.39 -3.71
N ALA A 174 1.62 -17.49 -2.76
CA ALA A 174 2.89 -16.81 -2.59
C ALA A 174 4.04 -17.79 -2.28
N LYS A 175 3.82 -18.79 -1.43
CA LYS A 175 4.82 -19.83 -1.10
C LYS A 175 5.20 -20.68 -2.32
N GLN A 176 4.22 -21.12 -3.11
CA GLN A 176 4.46 -21.90 -4.32
C GLN A 176 5.22 -21.11 -5.39
N LYS A 177 4.95 -19.80 -5.50
CA LYS A 177 5.65 -18.89 -6.42
C LYS A 177 7.11 -18.67 -6.00
N THR A 178 7.41 -18.60 -4.71
CA THR A 178 8.80 -18.54 -4.21
C THR A 178 9.56 -19.84 -4.39
N GLU A 179 8.91 -21.00 -4.22
CA GLU A 179 9.55 -22.31 -4.40
C GLU A 179 9.84 -22.62 -5.87
N SER A 180 8.94 -22.26 -6.80
CA SER A 180 9.19 -22.44 -8.24
C SER A 180 10.31 -21.56 -8.78
N ILE A 181 10.51 -20.36 -8.20
CA ILE A 181 11.64 -19.47 -8.53
C ILE A 181 12.98 -20.04 -8.01
N LEU A 182 12.97 -20.78 -6.89
CA LEU A 182 14.16 -21.41 -6.32
C LEU A 182 14.56 -22.72 -7.01
N VAL A 183 13.60 -23.44 -7.61
CA VAL A 183 13.86 -24.67 -8.38
C VAL A 183 14.29 -24.39 -9.83
N SER A 184 14.03 -23.18 -10.34
CA SER A 184 14.40 -22.77 -11.71
C SER A 184 15.77 -22.06 -11.80
N ARG A 185 16.60 -22.16 -10.76
CA ARG A 185 17.95 -21.57 -10.67
C ARG A 185 18.97 -22.63 -10.31
#